data_AF-A0A066V3G0-F1
#
_entry.id   AF-A0A066V3G0-F1
#
_cell.length_a   1.000
_cell.length_b   1.000
_cell.length_c   1.000
_cell.angle_alpha   90.00
_cell.angle_beta   90.00
_cell.angle_gamma   90.00
#
_symmetry.space_group_name_H-M   'P 1'
#
loop_
_entity.id
_entity.type
_entity.pdbx_description
1 polymer ?
#
loop_
_entity_poly.entity_id
_entity_poly.type
_entity_poly.pdbx_seq_one_letter_code
_entity_poly.pdbx_strand_id
1 'polypeptide(L)'
;MTSTSRAAPPLSVGADSSEMQTPLVMQLIVDRNLASSPDWGVGPLMAQAAHAAMAVATKTAAHPLTQEYVSAPHLIHMHKVVLQSPEKQSLQELSARLKASHDTLEGLEKERFPDHFLWIEQPENIPTVLAIAPNRKPQALKKILNKCSLLRG
;
A
#
# COMPACT_ATOMS: atom_id res chain seq x y z
N MET A 1 -26.85 -60.09 -21.34
CA MET A 1 -26.58 -58.98 -20.41
C MET A 1 -25.10 -58.66 -20.49
N THR A 2 -24.70 -57.76 -21.37
CA THR A 2 -23.31 -57.33 -21.57
C THR A 2 -23.27 -55.84 -21.32
N SER A 3 -22.60 -55.45 -20.24
CA SER A 3 -22.53 -54.09 -19.71
C SER A 3 -21.52 -53.27 -20.50
N THR A 4 -21.98 -52.23 -21.18
CA THR A 4 -21.14 -51.23 -21.87
C THR A 4 -20.68 -50.18 -20.87
N SER A 5 -19.38 -50.18 -20.57
CA SER A 5 -18.71 -49.16 -19.76
C SER A 5 -18.62 -47.83 -20.52
N ARG A 6 -19.12 -46.76 -19.90
CA ARG A 6 -19.14 -45.39 -20.46
C ARG A 6 -17.90 -44.64 -19.97
N ALA A 7 -17.01 -44.27 -20.89
CA ALA A 7 -15.85 -43.43 -20.60
C ALA A 7 -16.29 -42.01 -20.19
N ALA A 8 -15.67 -41.47 -19.14
CA ALA A 8 -15.89 -40.12 -18.66
C ALA A 8 -15.21 -39.08 -19.58
N PRO A 9 -15.77 -37.87 -19.74
CA PRO A 9 -15.15 -36.82 -20.55
C PRO A 9 -13.90 -36.25 -19.85
N PRO A 10 -12.90 -35.74 -20.60
CA PRO A 10 -11.74 -35.12 -20.00
C PRO A 10 -12.13 -33.81 -19.30
N LEU A 11 -11.61 -33.63 -18.09
CA LEU A 11 -11.70 -32.37 -17.35
C LEU A 11 -11.06 -31.25 -18.17
N SER A 12 -11.84 -30.21 -18.47
CA SER A 12 -11.32 -28.98 -19.07
C SER A 12 -10.31 -28.37 -18.11
N VAL A 13 -9.02 -28.45 -18.43
CA VAL A 13 -7.98 -27.67 -17.77
C VAL A 13 -8.34 -26.21 -18.02
N GLY A 14 -8.81 -25.53 -16.98
CA GLY A 14 -9.14 -24.12 -17.02
C GLY A 14 -7.93 -23.35 -17.52
N ALA A 15 -8.11 -22.58 -18.58
CA ALA A 15 -7.15 -21.60 -19.02
C ALA A 15 -6.89 -20.66 -17.83
N ASP A 16 -5.64 -20.65 -17.35
CA ASP A 16 -5.16 -19.68 -16.39
C ASP A 16 -5.18 -18.32 -17.10
N SER A 17 -6.29 -17.59 -16.93
CA SER A 17 -6.40 -16.21 -17.37
C SER A 17 -5.53 -15.38 -16.44
N SER A 18 -4.24 -15.31 -16.73
CA SER A 18 -3.33 -14.34 -16.15
C SER A 18 -3.73 -12.94 -16.64
N GLU A 19 -4.81 -12.41 -16.08
CA GLU A 19 -5.04 -10.97 -16.10
C GLU A 19 -3.78 -10.32 -15.53
N MET A 20 -3.16 -9.41 -16.28
CA MET A 20 -1.98 -8.68 -15.80
C MET A 20 -2.37 -7.88 -14.57
N GLN A 21 -2.16 -8.48 -13.39
CA GLN A 21 -2.46 -7.84 -12.12
C GLN A 21 -1.65 -6.55 -12.01
N THR A 22 -2.31 -5.48 -11.53
CA THR A 22 -1.63 -4.20 -11.29
C THR A 22 -0.40 -4.44 -10.39
N PRO A 23 0.80 -3.93 -10.77
CA PRO A 23 2.01 -4.13 -9.97
C PRO A 23 1.86 -3.64 -8.53
N LEU A 24 2.53 -4.33 -7.60
CA LEU A 24 2.56 -3.93 -6.20
C LEU A 24 3.28 -2.58 -6.03
N VAL A 25 2.76 -1.76 -5.12
CA VAL A 25 3.35 -0.48 -4.75
C VAL A 25 3.17 -0.23 -3.27
N MET A 26 4.15 0.44 -2.67
CA MET A 26 4.03 1.09 -1.37
C MET A 26 3.96 2.61 -1.59
N GLN A 27 2.93 3.26 -1.05
CA GLN A 27 2.81 4.72 -1.09
C GLN A 27 3.37 5.31 0.20
N LEU A 28 4.24 6.30 0.08
CA LEU A 28 4.78 7.08 1.18
C LEU A 28 4.26 8.52 1.03
N ILE A 29 3.42 8.98 1.96
CA ILE A 29 2.85 10.32 1.93
C ILE A 29 3.63 11.16 2.96
N VAL A 30 4.44 12.08 2.47
CA VAL A 30 5.20 13.04 3.27
C VAL A 30 4.31 14.23 3.61
N ASP A 31 4.43 14.78 4.81
CA ASP A 31 3.76 16.04 5.13
C ASP A 31 4.29 17.18 4.24
N ARG A 32 3.38 17.90 3.58
CA ARG A 32 3.73 18.97 2.65
C ARG A 32 4.51 20.11 3.32
N ASN A 33 4.17 20.45 4.56
CA ASN A 33 4.82 21.57 5.25
C ASN A 33 6.25 21.19 5.60
N LEU A 34 6.50 19.94 5.99
CA LEU A 34 7.86 19.43 6.18
C LEU A 34 8.62 19.39 4.85
N ALA A 35 8.01 18.88 3.79
CA ALA A 35 8.65 18.81 2.47
C ALA A 35 9.05 20.20 1.91
N SER A 36 8.39 21.27 2.36
CA SER A 36 8.67 22.64 1.95
C SER A 36 9.44 23.45 3.01
N SER A 37 9.78 22.84 4.15
CA SER A 37 10.40 23.53 5.27
C SER A 37 11.92 23.65 5.09
N PRO A 38 12.54 24.80 5.39
CA PRO A 38 13.98 24.93 5.39
C PRO A 38 14.67 24.05 6.46
N ASP A 39 13.94 23.67 7.51
CA ASP A 39 14.46 22.83 8.60
C ASP A 39 14.53 21.34 8.20
N TRP A 40 13.86 20.96 7.10
CA TRP A 40 13.76 19.58 6.64
C TRP A 40 14.42 19.40 5.29
N GLY A 41 15.71 19.07 5.34
CA GLY A 41 16.46 18.67 4.14
C GLY A 41 16.02 17.31 3.58
N VAL A 42 16.50 16.99 2.38
CA VAL A 42 16.27 15.70 1.72
C VAL A 42 16.73 14.52 2.60
N GLY A 43 17.88 14.65 3.27
CA GLY A 43 18.43 13.59 4.14
C GLY A 43 17.49 13.18 5.27
N PRO A 44 17.05 14.10 6.15
CA PRO A 44 16.04 13.81 7.15
C PRO A 44 14.77 13.18 6.57
N LEU A 45 14.20 13.74 5.49
CA LEU A 45 13.00 13.19 4.86
C LEU A 45 13.19 11.76 4.33
N MET A 46 14.38 11.44 3.79
CA MET A 46 14.73 10.08 3.39
C MET A 46 14.72 9.11 4.58
N ALA A 47 15.27 9.53 5.74
CA ALA A 47 15.24 8.70 6.95
C ALA A 47 13.81 8.45 7.43
N GLN A 48 12.98 9.50 7.46
CA GLN A 48 11.56 9.39 7.84
C GLN A 48 10.78 8.45 6.91
N ALA A 49 11.02 8.56 5.60
CA ALA A 49 10.44 7.66 4.60
C ALA A 49 10.87 6.20 4.81
N ALA A 50 12.14 5.97 5.13
CA ALA A 50 12.67 4.64 5.43
C ALA A 50 12.06 4.06 6.71
N HIS A 51 11.96 4.85 7.78
CA HIS A 51 11.32 4.43 9.03
C HIS A 51 9.86 4.03 8.82
N ALA A 52 9.07 4.88 8.15
CA ALA A 52 7.66 4.60 7.88
C ALA A 52 7.48 3.35 7.01
N ALA A 53 8.32 3.18 5.98
CA ALA A 53 8.30 2.00 5.11
C ALA A 53 8.59 0.70 5.88
N MET A 54 9.62 0.71 6.73
CA MET A 54 9.97 -0.43 7.57
C MET A 54 8.87 -0.74 8.59
N ALA A 55 8.29 0.30 9.21
CA ALA A 55 7.24 0.14 10.21
C ALA A 55 5.99 -0.50 9.60
N VAL A 56 5.51 -0.03 8.44
CA VAL A 56 4.34 -0.62 7.80
C VAL A 56 4.61 -2.04 7.31
N ALA A 57 5.78 -2.30 6.71
CA ALA A 57 6.14 -3.65 6.25
C ALA A 57 6.23 -4.65 7.41
N THR A 58 6.76 -4.22 8.55
CA THR A 58 6.83 -5.04 9.78
C THR A 58 5.44 -5.27 10.35
N LYS A 59 4.62 -4.21 10.47
CA LYS A 59 3.22 -4.31 10.94
C LYS A 59 2.42 -5.30 10.09
N THR A 60 2.63 -5.31 8.77
CA THR A 60 1.88 -6.14 7.83
C THR A 60 2.63 -7.37 7.35
N ALA A 61 3.66 -7.84 8.09
CA ALA A 61 4.54 -8.93 7.65
C ALA A 61 3.80 -10.26 7.34
N ALA A 62 2.66 -10.50 7.98
CA ALA A 62 1.81 -11.67 7.72
C ALA A 62 0.85 -11.50 6.52
N HIS A 63 0.72 -10.29 5.97
CA HIS A 63 -0.20 -10.01 4.88
C HIS A 63 0.35 -10.56 3.54
N PRO A 64 -0.44 -11.28 2.72
CA PRO A 64 0.04 -11.91 1.49
C PRO A 64 0.75 -10.95 0.53
N LEU A 65 0.19 -9.75 0.31
CA LEU A 65 0.81 -8.76 -0.57
C LEU A 65 2.13 -8.18 -0.01
N THR A 66 2.30 -8.16 1.31
CA THR A 66 3.56 -7.74 1.93
C THR A 66 4.62 -8.82 1.75
N GLN A 67 4.25 -10.09 1.97
CA GLN A 67 5.12 -11.24 1.73
C GLN A 67 5.55 -11.32 0.26
N GLU A 68 4.61 -11.12 -0.68
CA GLU A 68 4.91 -11.04 -2.11
C GLU A 68 5.91 -9.90 -2.39
N TYR A 69 5.63 -8.69 -1.87
CA TYR A 69 6.47 -7.51 -2.09
C TYR A 69 7.93 -7.69 -1.63
N VAL A 70 8.16 -8.37 -0.50
CA VAL A 70 9.50 -8.59 0.07
C VAL A 70 10.10 -9.95 -0.28
N SER A 71 9.42 -10.75 -1.12
CA SER A 71 9.91 -12.06 -1.55
C SER A 71 11.18 -11.95 -2.41
N ALA A 72 11.99 -13.01 -2.45
CA ALA A 72 13.24 -13.02 -3.23
C ALA A 72 13.06 -12.60 -4.71
N PRO A 73 12.02 -13.04 -5.44
CA PRO A 73 11.78 -12.58 -6.82
C PRO A 73 11.44 -11.08 -6.95
N HIS A 74 10.85 -10.48 -5.90
CA HIS A 74 10.39 -9.09 -5.91
C HIS A 74 11.35 -8.11 -5.24
N LEU A 75 12.35 -8.59 -4.51
CA LEU A 75 13.24 -7.76 -3.69
C LEU A 75 13.91 -6.64 -4.50
N ILE A 76 14.38 -6.94 -5.73
CA ILE A 76 15.00 -5.96 -6.63
C ILE A 76 13.99 -5.18 -7.48
N HIS A 77 12.70 -5.54 -7.43
CA HIS A 77 11.61 -4.93 -8.19
C HIS A 77 10.64 -4.15 -7.29
N MET A 78 10.95 -3.99 -6.01
CA MET A 78 10.13 -3.24 -5.05
C MET A 78 9.91 -1.80 -5.52
N HIS A 79 8.66 -1.42 -5.71
CA HIS A 79 8.30 -0.08 -6.14
C HIS A 79 7.70 0.73 -4.98
N LYS A 80 8.18 1.97 -4.82
CA LYS A 80 7.66 2.95 -3.86
C LYS A 80 7.30 4.23 -4.60
N VAL A 81 6.17 4.83 -4.25
CA VAL A 81 5.77 6.15 -4.77
C VAL A 81 5.73 7.12 -3.61
N VAL A 82 6.45 8.22 -3.75
CA VAL A 82 6.45 9.31 -2.77
C VAL A 82 5.44 10.37 -3.19
N LEU A 83 4.48 10.60 -2.32
CA LEU A 83 3.46 11.62 -2.43
C LEU A 83 3.67 12.67 -1.34
N GLN A 84 3.07 13.82 -1.52
CA GLN A 84 2.91 14.84 -0.48
C GLN A 84 1.44 14.97 -0.10
N SER A 85 1.18 15.30 1.17
CA SER A 85 -0.17 15.52 1.68
C SER A 85 -0.88 16.69 0.95
N PRO A 86 -2.23 16.72 0.95
CA PRO A 86 -2.98 17.86 0.46
C PRO A 86 -2.76 19.10 1.35
N GLU A 87 -2.87 20.30 0.78
CA GLU A 87 -2.63 21.57 1.50
C GLU A 87 -3.50 21.75 2.76
N LYS A 88 -4.76 21.28 2.69
CA LYS A 88 -5.78 21.46 3.73
C LYS A 88 -6.05 20.18 4.50
N GLN A 89 -5.08 19.27 4.55
CA GLN A 89 -5.24 17.99 5.25
C GLN A 89 -3.91 17.53 5.85
N SER A 90 -3.90 17.40 7.17
CA SER A 90 -2.81 16.79 7.93
C SER A 90 -2.69 15.28 7.67
N LEU A 91 -1.52 14.71 7.98
CA LEU A 91 -1.33 13.27 7.92
C LEU A 91 -2.21 12.50 8.92
N GLN A 92 -2.51 13.08 10.08
CA GLN A 92 -3.44 12.48 11.06
C GLN A 92 -4.85 12.37 10.50
N GLU A 93 -5.36 13.42 9.87
CA GLU A 93 -6.68 13.41 9.23
C GLU A 93 -6.73 12.40 8.07
N LEU A 94 -5.66 12.33 7.27
CA LEU A 94 -5.55 11.33 6.21
C LEU A 94 -5.51 9.90 6.78
N SER A 95 -4.76 9.66 7.85
CA SER A 95 -4.68 8.39 8.58
C SER A 95 -6.05 7.97 9.14
N ALA A 96 -6.78 8.92 9.76
CA ALA A 96 -8.13 8.69 10.27
C ALA A 96 -9.11 8.34 9.15
N ARG A 97 -9.03 9.01 7.99
CA ARG A 97 -9.86 8.68 6.81
C ARG A 97 -9.58 7.30 6.23
N LEU A 98 -8.31 6.90 6.15
CA LEU A 98 -7.94 5.55 5.72
C LEU A 98 -8.54 4.50 6.66
N LYS A 99 -8.41 4.71 7.97
CA LYS A 99 -9.00 3.82 8.99
C LYS A 99 -10.51 3.75 8.87
N ALA A 100 -11.20 4.89 8.84
CA ALA A 100 -12.65 4.95 8.70
C ALA A 100 -13.12 4.26 7.41
N SER A 101 -12.43 4.46 6.29
CA SER A 101 -12.75 3.76 5.06
C SER A 101 -12.60 2.24 5.21
N HIS A 102 -11.48 1.75 5.75
CA HIS A 102 -11.28 0.33 6.00
C HIS A 102 -12.39 -0.27 6.88
N ASP A 103 -12.79 0.44 7.94
CA ASP A 103 -13.79 -0.03 8.88
C ASP A 103 -15.20 -0.13 8.26
N THR A 104 -15.49 0.70 7.25
CA THR A 104 -16.77 0.69 6.50
C THR A 104 -16.81 -0.32 5.34
N LEU A 105 -15.67 -0.86 4.91
CA LEU A 105 -15.61 -1.82 3.82
C LEU A 105 -15.97 -3.23 4.31
N GLU A 106 -16.54 -4.04 3.39
CA GLU A 106 -16.93 -5.42 3.62
C GLU A 106 -16.41 -6.36 2.53
N GLY A 107 -16.35 -7.66 2.82
CA GLY A 107 -15.93 -8.71 1.89
C GLY A 107 -14.58 -8.44 1.21
N LEU A 108 -14.51 -8.74 -0.09
CA LEU A 108 -13.28 -8.62 -0.88
C LEU A 108 -12.72 -7.19 -0.95
N GLU A 109 -13.55 -6.15 -0.83
CA GLU A 109 -13.04 -4.77 -0.84
C GLU A 109 -12.26 -4.46 0.43
N LYS A 110 -12.72 -4.98 1.58
CA LYS A 110 -12.02 -4.85 2.87
C LYS A 110 -10.68 -5.58 2.83
N GLU A 111 -10.68 -6.83 2.38
CA GLU A 111 -9.47 -7.66 2.27
C GLU A 111 -8.42 -7.03 1.33
N ARG A 112 -8.85 -6.32 0.29
CA ARG A 112 -7.96 -5.64 -0.65
C ARG A 112 -7.48 -4.27 -0.16
N PHE A 113 -8.14 -3.68 0.84
CA PHE A 113 -7.80 -2.36 1.33
C PHE A 113 -6.57 -2.44 2.24
N PRO A 114 -5.46 -1.76 1.91
CA PRO A 114 -4.23 -1.93 2.66
C PRO A 114 -4.28 -1.23 4.02
N ASP A 115 -3.60 -1.85 4.97
CA ASP A 115 -3.17 -1.22 6.21
C ASP A 115 -2.21 -0.04 5.95
N HIS A 116 -2.11 0.84 6.94
CA HIS A 116 -1.15 1.95 6.94
C HIS A 116 -0.46 2.12 8.29
N PHE A 117 0.60 2.93 8.29
CA PHE A 117 1.34 3.34 9.48
C PHE A 117 1.71 4.82 9.38
N LEU A 118 1.38 5.61 10.40
CA LEU A 118 1.79 7.01 10.51
C LEU A 118 3.04 7.09 11.38
N TRP A 119 4.18 7.43 10.77
CA TRP A 119 5.40 7.69 11.51
C TRP A 119 5.35 9.05 12.18
N ILE A 120 5.67 9.07 13.47
CA ILE A 120 5.70 10.27 14.31
C ILE A 120 7.11 10.39 14.88
N GLU A 121 7.82 11.41 14.44
CA GLU A 121 9.18 11.71 14.88
C GLU A 121 9.18 12.22 16.32
N GLN A 122 10.12 11.70 17.10
CA GLN A 122 10.34 12.06 18.51
C GLN A 122 11.66 12.82 18.64
N PRO A 123 11.80 13.71 19.65
CA PRO A 123 10.87 13.99 20.75
C PRO A 123 9.76 15.00 20.41
N GLU A 124 9.79 15.66 19.25
CA GLU A 124 8.88 16.77 18.92
C GLU A 124 7.45 16.31 18.61
N ASN A 125 7.22 15.00 18.51
CA ASN A 125 5.93 14.37 18.23
C ASN A 125 5.31 14.84 16.90
N ILE A 126 6.15 14.96 15.87
CA ILE A 126 5.77 15.47 14.55
C ILE A 126 5.42 14.29 13.63
N PRO A 127 4.20 14.20 13.08
CA PRO A 127 3.88 13.22 12.05
C PRO A 127 4.57 13.61 10.74
N THR A 128 5.52 12.78 10.29
CA THR A 128 6.36 13.12 9.14
C THR A 128 5.96 12.39 7.87
N VAL A 129 5.71 11.08 7.96
CA VAL A 129 5.39 10.22 6.83
C VAL A 129 4.32 9.20 7.18
N LEU A 130 3.30 9.12 6.32
CA LEU A 130 2.29 8.07 6.34
C LEU A 130 2.63 7.02 5.27
N ALA A 131 2.96 5.81 5.69
CA ALA A 131 3.24 4.70 4.78
C ALA A 131 2.02 3.79 4.63
N ILE A 132 1.72 3.39 3.40
CA ILE A 132 0.64 2.46 3.06
C ILE A 132 1.27 1.14 2.63
N ALA A 133 0.79 0.04 3.22
CA ALA A 133 1.32 -1.30 2.97
C ALA A 133 1.29 -1.67 1.48
N PRO A 134 2.16 -2.58 1.01
CA PRO A 134 2.17 -3.03 -0.38
C PRO A 134 0.78 -3.43 -0.87
N ASN A 135 0.33 -2.81 -1.96
CA ASN A 135 -1.02 -3.00 -2.50
C ASN A 135 -1.07 -2.86 -4.02
N ARG A 136 -2.21 -3.26 -4.60
CA ARG A 136 -2.51 -3.15 -6.04
C ARG A 136 -3.40 -1.95 -6.37
N LYS A 137 -3.31 -0.87 -5.59
CA LYS A 137 -4.06 0.40 -5.73
C LYS A 137 -5.58 0.18 -5.86
N PRO A 138 -6.27 -0.38 -4.85
CA PRO A 138 -7.71 -0.56 -4.90
C PRO A 138 -8.44 0.78 -5.10
N GLN A 139 -9.63 0.74 -5.71
CA GLN A 139 -10.36 1.96 -6.09
C GLN A 139 -10.69 2.85 -4.89
N ALA A 140 -11.05 2.27 -3.75
CA ALA A 140 -11.30 3.01 -2.51
C ALA A 140 -10.05 3.80 -2.06
N LEU A 141 -8.86 3.18 -2.11
CA LEU A 141 -7.60 3.87 -1.80
C LEU A 141 -7.31 5.00 -2.80
N LYS A 142 -7.48 4.75 -4.10
CA LYS A 142 -7.30 5.79 -5.13
C LYS A 142 -8.20 7.01 -4.88
N LYS A 143 -9.46 6.78 -4.49
CA LYS A 143 -10.40 7.86 -4.12
C LYS A 143 -9.91 8.67 -2.93
N ILE A 144 -9.29 8.03 -1.92
CA ILE A 144 -8.78 8.72 -0.72
C ILE A 144 -7.55 9.56 -1.04
N LEU A 145 -6.64 9.03 -1.87
CA LEU A 145 -5.36 9.65 -2.21
C LEU A 145 -5.42 10.60 -3.42
N ASN A 146 -6.60 10.81 -4.03
CA ASN A 146 -6.73 11.62 -5.25
C ASN A 146 -6.31 13.09 -5.10
N LYS A 147 -6.24 13.61 -3.86
CA LYS A 147 -5.74 14.95 -3.54
C LYS A 147 -4.25 14.98 -3.14
N CYS A 148 -3.64 13.82 -2.92
CA CYS A 148 -2.20 13.72 -2.74
C CYS A 148 -1.53 13.84 -4.11
N SER A 149 -0.43 14.58 -4.18
CA SER A 149 0.35 14.79 -5.42
C SER A 149 1.72 14.16 -5.29
N LEU A 150 2.36 13.83 -6.41
CA LEU A 150 3.76 13.38 -6.38
C LEU A 150 4.62 14.45 -5.70
N LEU A 151 5.47 14.00 -4.78
CA LEU A 151 6.52 14.86 -4.23
C LEU A 151 7.60 14.98 -5.32
N ARG A 152 7.87 16.21 -5.76
CA ARG A 152 8.95 16.53 -6.70
C ARG A 152 10.09 17.13 -5.88
N GLY A 153 11.28 16.56 -6.00
CA GLY A 153 12.51 17.13 -5.45
C GLY A 153 13.05 18.24 -6.34
#